data_AF-A0A941WZY6-F1
#
_entry.id   AF-A0A941WZY6-F1
#
_cell.length_a   1.000
_cell.length_b   1.000
_cell.length_c   1.000
_cell.angle_alpha   90.00
_cell.angle_beta   90.00
_cell.angle_gamma   90.00
#
_symmetry.space_group_name_H-M   'P 1'
#
loop_
_entity.id
_entity.type
_entity.pdbx_description
1 polymer ?
#
loop_
_entity_poly.entity_id
_entity_poly.type
_entity_poly.pdbx_seq_one_letter_code
_entity_poly.pdbx_strand_id
1 'polypeptide(L)'
;MKNDFTENEIKQSVEYQWRNNQIKILLGIWLFISIAIFIVPLLGMIMELEIIGVTLLIWLFFVIMFGVILGGFSLSYYFKNKYFVKNYMNFSCHEVVLDKVVTSLMSRGSIYYKVTIIDENAKKEIDTNPYFSNYLFSKFLPEDYNNKKVVGLYDKNENKFYIIKKVN
;
A
#
# COMPACT_ATOMS: atom_id res chain seq x y z
N MET A 1 18.75 1.20 19.18
CA MET A 1 19.66 1.37 18.03
C MET A 1 19.53 2.81 17.54
N LYS A 2 20.59 3.45 17.07
CA LYS A 2 20.49 4.82 16.52
C LYS A 2 19.87 4.75 15.12
N ASN A 3 18.99 5.69 14.81
CA ASN A 3 18.41 5.83 13.49
C ASN A 3 19.32 6.72 12.63
N ASP A 4 20.13 6.08 11.78
CA ASP A 4 21.10 6.74 10.91
C ASP A 4 20.78 6.53 9.42
N PHE A 5 19.51 6.23 9.09
CA PHE A 5 19.10 6.05 7.70
C PHE A 5 19.17 7.37 6.93
N THR A 6 19.60 7.28 5.68
CA THR A 6 19.50 8.40 4.74
C THR A 6 18.12 8.45 4.09
N GLU A 7 17.72 9.61 3.58
CA GLU A 7 16.45 9.74 2.83
C GLU A 7 16.40 8.80 1.62
N ASN A 8 17.54 8.54 0.98
CA ASN A 8 17.66 7.60 -0.12
C ASN A 8 17.38 6.15 0.33
N GLU A 9 17.91 5.73 1.49
CA GLU A 9 17.59 4.41 2.05
C GLU A 9 16.10 4.32 2.42
N ILE A 10 15.51 5.38 2.96
CA ILE A 10 14.09 5.44 3.27
C ILE A 10 13.23 5.34 2.01
N LYS A 11 13.63 5.98 0.90
CA LYS A 11 12.96 5.84 -0.40
C LYS A 11 13.12 4.44 -1.01
N GLN A 12 14.15 3.70 -0.62
CA GLN A 12 14.34 2.29 -0.99
C GLN A 12 13.73 1.30 0.00
N SER A 13 13.13 1.77 1.09
CA SER A 13 12.52 0.92 2.10
C SER A 13 11.32 0.12 1.59
N VAL A 14 11.04 -1.00 2.25
CA VAL A 14 9.83 -1.81 2.00
C VAL A 14 8.57 -0.95 2.12
N GLU A 15 8.47 -0.12 3.16
CA GLU A 15 7.36 0.79 3.40
C GLU A 15 7.11 1.75 2.22
N TYR A 16 8.14 2.50 1.82
CA TYR A 16 8.00 3.50 0.77
C TYR A 16 7.67 2.87 -0.58
N GLN A 17 8.38 1.79 -0.92
CA GLN A 17 8.19 1.05 -2.15
C GLN A 17 6.80 0.41 -2.23
N TRP A 18 6.29 -0.14 -1.12
CA TRP A 18 4.96 -0.72 -1.05
C TRP A 18 3.88 0.33 -1.29
N ARG A 19 3.91 1.47 -0.58
CA ARG A 19 2.91 2.54 -0.78
C ARG A 19 2.94 3.08 -2.21
N ASN A 20 4.13 3.28 -2.78
CA ASN A 20 4.27 3.75 -4.15
C ASN A 20 3.71 2.71 -5.15
N ASN A 21 3.89 1.42 -4.89
CA ASN A 21 3.29 0.35 -5.68
C ASN A 21 1.76 0.37 -5.59
N GLN A 22 1.18 0.57 -4.40
CA GLN A 22 -0.28 0.70 -4.23
C GLN A 22 -0.84 1.87 -5.05
N ILE A 23 -0.19 3.03 -5.02
CA ILE A 23 -0.58 4.18 -5.84
C ILE A 23 -0.55 3.82 -7.33
N LYS A 24 0.53 3.20 -7.81
CA LYS A 24 0.66 2.78 -9.21
C LYS A 24 -0.42 1.78 -9.63
N ILE A 25 -0.75 0.81 -8.77
CA ILE A 25 -1.81 -0.17 -9.03
C ILE A 25 -3.16 0.53 -9.13
N LEU A 26 -3.50 1.41 -8.18
CA LEU A 26 -4.78 2.13 -8.19
C LEU A 26 -4.92 3.02 -9.44
N LEU A 27 -3.87 3.75 -9.80
CA LEU A 27 -3.84 4.56 -11.03
C LEU A 27 -3.85 3.69 -12.30
N GLY A 28 -3.20 2.53 -12.28
CA GLY A 28 -3.21 1.57 -13.39
C GLY A 28 -4.58 0.94 -13.60
N ILE A 29 -5.27 0.55 -12.52
CA ILE A 29 -6.67 0.10 -12.56
C ILE A 29 -7.56 1.20 -13.12
N TRP A 30 -7.38 2.43 -12.64
CA TRP A 30 -8.12 3.58 -13.14
C TRP A 30 -7.90 3.83 -14.64
N LEU A 31 -6.65 3.77 -15.10
CA LEU A 31 -6.30 3.91 -16.51
C LEU A 31 -6.92 2.78 -17.35
N PHE A 32 -6.82 1.53 -16.89
CA PHE A 32 -7.41 0.38 -17.58
C PHE A 32 -8.93 0.53 -17.69
N ILE A 33 -9.59 0.87 -16.59
CA ILE A 33 -11.02 1.18 -16.57
C ILE A 33 -11.30 2.26 -17.60
N SER A 34 -10.59 3.41 -17.56
CA SER A 34 -10.76 4.54 -18.48
C SER A 34 -10.56 4.18 -19.95
N ILE A 35 -9.63 3.28 -20.27
CA ILE A 35 -9.37 2.81 -21.65
C ILE A 35 -10.45 1.84 -22.12
N ALA A 36 -10.77 0.81 -21.33
CA ALA A 36 -11.82 -0.17 -21.64
C ALA A 36 -13.18 0.53 -21.85
N ILE A 37 -13.37 1.63 -21.14
CA ILE A 37 -14.49 2.54 -21.19
C ILE A 37 -14.69 3.17 -22.58
N PHE A 38 -13.64 3.49 -23.35
CA PHE A 38 -13.77 4.00 -24.73
C PHE A 38 -14.36 2.98 -25.72
N ILE A 39 -14.34 1.69 -25.39
CA ILE A 39 -14.90 0.63 -26.23
C ILE A 39 -16.43 0.67 -26.20
N VAL A 40 -17.04 1.08 -25.08
CA VAL A 40 -18.52 1.08 -24.90
C VAL A 40 -19.23 2.09 -25.81
N PRO A 41 -18.83 3.38 -25.88
CA PRO A 41 -19.36 4.33 -26.85
C PRO A 41 -19.16 3.88 -28.29
N LEU A 42 -18.00 3.30 -28.60
CA LEU A 42 -17.63 2.83 -29.93
C LEU A 42 -18.57 1.69 -30.39
N LEU A 43 -18.80 0.70 -29.51
CA LEU A 43 -19.76 -0.37 -29.76
C LEU A 43 -21.20 0.16 -29.86
N GLY A 44 -21.57 1.13 -29.02
CA GLY A 44 -22.88 1.78 -29.08
C GLY A 44 -23.15 2.48 -30.42
N MET A 45 -22.14 3.16 -30.97
CA MET A 45 -22.19 3.78 -32.30
C MET A 45 -22.29 2.75 -33.43
N ILE A 46 -21.56 1.63 -33.34
CA ILE A 46 -21.60 0.56 -34.35
C ILE A 46 -22.97 -0.14 -34.38
N MET A 47 -23.64 -0.25 -33.22
CA MET A 47 -24.91 -0.97 -33.08
C MET A 47 -26.16 -0.10 -33.27
N GLU A 48 -26.01 1.17 -33.66
CA GLU A 48 -27.13 2.13 -33.86
C GLU A 48 -28.14 2.17 -32.70
N LEU A 49 -27.65 2.09 -31.46
CA LEU A 49 -28.52 2.11 -30.28
C LEU A 49 -29.19 3.48 -30.12
N GLU A 50 -30.52 3.54 -30.24
CA GLU A 50 -31.32 4.79 -30.09
C GLU A 50 -31.11 5.50 -28.73
N ILE A 51 -30.49 4.82 -27.74
CA ILE A 51 -30.34 5.28 -26.35
C ILE A 51 -28.89 5.73 -26.04
N ILE A 52 -28.00 5.86 -27.03
CA ILE A 52 -26.57 6.21 -26.85
C ILE A 52 -26.36 7.37 -25.86
N GLY A 53 -27.15 8.45 -25.95
CA GLY A 53 -26.99 9.63 -25.09
C GLY A 53 -27.20 9.36 -23.59
N VAL A 54 -28.23 8.58 -23.24
CA VAL A 54 -28.52 8.24 -21.83
C VAL A 54 -27.50 7.23 -21.31
N THR A 55 -27.12 6.25 -22.13
CA THR A 55 -26.08 5.28 -21.80
C THR A 55 -24.75 5.96 -21.52
N LEU A 56 -24.37 6.97 -22.32
CA LEU A 56 -23.16 7.77 -22.12
C LEU A 56 -23.18 8.56 -20.81
N LEU A 57 -24.32 9.14 -20.41
CA LEU A 57 -24.43 9.91 -19.17
C LEU A 57 -24.31 9.04 -17.92
N ILE A 58 -25.05 7.91 -17.87
CA ILE A 58 -24.97 6.94 -16.77
C ILE A 58 -23.55 6.39 -16.65
N TRP A 59 -22.94 6.08 -17.78
CA TRP A 59 -21.56 5.64 -17.86
C TRP A 59 -20.59 6.69 -17.29
N LEU A 60 -20.68 7.96 -17.73
CA LEU A 60 -19.76 9.02 -17.31
C LEU A 60 -19.82 9.23 -15.80
N PHE A 61 -21.03 9.11 -15.23
CA PHE A 61 -21.23 9.13 -13.79
C PHE A 61 -20.43 8.02 -13.08
N PHE A 62 -20.50 6.77 -13.55
CA PHE A 62 -19.72 5.67 -12.97
C PHE A 62 -18.21 5.89 -13.12
N VAL A 63 -17.76 6.36 -14.29
CA VAL A 63 -16.34 6.71 -14.52
C VAL A 63 -15.89 7.68 -13.43
N ILE A 64 -16.53 8.85 -13.34
CA ILE A 64 -16.17 9.88 -12.36
C ILE A 64 -16.23 9.33 -10.93
N MET A 65 -17.27 8.58 -10.57
CA MET A 65 -17.42 8.00 -9.24
C MET A 65 -16.26 7.06 -8.88
N PHE A 66 -15.89 6.13 -9.77
CA PHE A 66 -14.74 5.26 -9.55
C PHE A 66 -13.42 6.04 -9.51
N GLY A 67 -13.28 7.07 -10.34
CA GLY A 67 -12.11 7.95 -10.35
C GLY A 67 -11.93 8.69 -9.03
N VAL A 68 -13.02 9.20 -8.44
CA VAL A 68 -13.00 9.86 -7.12
C VAL A 68 -12.62 8.87 -6.03
N ILE A 69 -13.18 7.65 -6.02
CA ILE A 69 -12.88 6.63 -5.02
C ILE A 69 -11.41 6.20 -5.09
N LEU A 70 -10.95 5.77 -6.27
CA LEU A 70 -9.56 5.32 -6.48
C LEU A 70 -8.56 6.45 -6.26
N GLY A 71 -8.91 7.67 -6.69
CA GLY A 71 -8.13 8.88 -6.45
C GLY A 71 -7.99 9.20 -4.96
N GLY A 72 -9.08 9.09 -4.19
CA GLY A 72 -9.06 9.28 -2.74
C GLY A 72 -8.14 8.28 -2.03
N PHE A 73 -8.19 7.00 -2.38
CA PHE A 73 -7.27 6.00 -1.85
C PHE A 73 -5.82 6.28 -2.24
N SER A 74 -5.56 6.61 -3.50
CA SER A 74 -4.22 6.94 -4.00
C SER A 74 -3.63 8.15 -3.26
N LEU A 75 -4.45 9.18 -3.03
CA LEU A 75 -4.09 10.38 -2.31
C LEU A 75 -3.79 10.07 -0.82
N SER A 76 -4.57 9.19 -0.19
CA SER A 76 -4.29 8.70 1.16
C SER A 76 -2.91 8.04 1.26
N TYR A 77 -2.57 7.14 0.32
CA TYR A 77 -1.25 6.52 0.27
C TYR A 77 -0.13 7.54 0.05
N TYR A 78 -0.36 8.54 -0.81
CA TYR A 78 0.60 9.62 -1.05
C TYR A 78 0.89 10.43 0.22
N PHE A 79 -0.15 10.84 0.95
CA PHE A 79 0.02 11.58 2.20
C PHE A 79 0.75 10.77 3.27
N LYS A 80 0.43 9.47 3.41
CA LYS A 80 1.14 8.59 4.34
C LYS A 80 2.62 8.42 3.94
N ASN A 81 2.92 8.32 2.65
CA ASN A 81 4.31 8.29 2.18
C ASN A 81 5.06 9.59 2.49
N LYS A 82 4.40 10.73 2.26
CA LYS A 82 4.96 12.05 2.58
C LYS A 82 5.20 12.21 4.07
N TYR A 83 4.27 11.76 4.90
CA TYR A 83 4.42 11.74 6.36
C TYR A 83 5.61 10.89 6.78
N PHE A 84 5.72 9.67 6.26
CA PHE A 84 6.81 8.75 6.55
C PHE A 84 8.18 9.36 6.22
N VAL A 85 8.36 9.88 5.00
CA VAL A 85 9.62 10.51 4.57
C VAL A 85 9.93 11.79 5.35
N LYS A 86 8.92 12.54 5.79
CA LYS A 86 9.14 13.76 6.58
C LYS A 86 9.58 13.45 8.02
N ASN A 87 9.09 12.36 8.61
CA ASN A 87 9.21 12.11 10.06
C ASN A 87 10.12 10.95 10.42
N TYR A 88 10.69 10.20 9.45
CA TYR A 88 11.42 8.98 9.75
C TYR A 88 12.54 9.14 10.77
N MET A 89 13.23 10.30 10.80
CA MET A 89 14.32 10.58 11.75
C MET A 89 13.85 10.54 13.22
N ASN A 90 12.57 10.80 13.47
CA ASN A 90 11.99 10.82 14.82
C ASN A 90 11.52 9.43 15.29
N PHE A 91 11.59 8.42 14.42
CA PHE A 91 11.14 7.07 14.74
C PHE A 91 12.22 6.26 15.43
N SER A 92 11.82 5.38 16.35
CA SER A 92 12.72 4.48 17.07
C SER A 92 13.16 3.35 16.15
N CYS A 93 14.47 3.10 16.05
CA CYS A 93 15.02 2.03 15.21
C CYS A 93 15.16 0.72 16.01
N HIS A 94 14.58 -0.37 15.47
CA HIS A 94 14.62 -1.69 16.09
C HIS A 94 14.93 -2.78 15.05
N GLU A 95 15.63 -3.82 15.52
CA GLU A 95 15.74 -5.08 14.79
C GLU A 95 14.74 -6.08 15.35
N VAL A 96 14.00 -6.74 14.47
CA VAL A 96 12.99 -7.74 14.83
C VAL A 96 13.07 -8.92 13.88
N VAL A 97 12.60 -10.08 14.33
CA VAL A 97 12.38 -11.24 13.47
C VAL A 97 10.90 -11.26 13.07
N LEU A 98 10.63 -11.47 11.79
CA LEU A 98 9.27 -11.59 11.27
C LEU A 98 8.80 -13.04 11.38
N ASP A 99 8.39 -13.46 12.57
CA ASP A 99 8.01 -14.85 12.90
C ASP A 99 6.49 -15.05 13.11
N LYS A 100 5.79 -13.99 13.52
CA LYS A 100 4.33 -14.01 13.78
C LYS A 100 3.55 -13.44 12.60
N VAL A 101 3.27 -14.28 11.60
CA VAL A 101 2.36 -13.93 10.50
C VAL A 101 0.95 -13.77 11.04
N VAL A 102 0.27 -12.70 10.62
CA VAL A 102 -1.16 -12.50 10.87
C VAL A 102 -1.87 -12.33 9.54
N THR A 103 -2.94 -13.10 9.38
CA THR A 103 -3.85 -13.01 8.24
C THR A 103 -5.22 -12.57 8.76
N SER A 104 -5.73 -11.45 8.28
CA SER A 104 -7.09 -11.02 8.64
C SER A 104 -8.12 -11.73 7.77
N LEU A 105 -9.01 -12.50 8.42
CA LEU A 105 -10.15 -13.18 7.76
C LEU A 105 -11.15 -12.20 7.13
N MET A 106 -11.34 -11.00 7.71
CA MET A 106 -12.20 -9.95 7.17
C MET A 106 -11.63 -9.30 5.90
N SER A 107 -10.33 -9.42 5.68
CA SER A 107 -9.65 -8.88 4.49
C SER A 107 -8.88 -9.99 3.81
N ARG A 108 -9.60 -11.08 3.44
CA ARG A 108 -9.08 -12.25 2.69
C ARG A 108 -7.99 -11.83 1.71
N GLY A 109 -6.73 -12.05 2.08
CA GLY A 109 -5.56 -11.67 1.28
C GLY A 109 -4.64 -10.62 1.90
N SER A 110 -4.96 -10.03 3.07
CA SER A 110 -4.06 -9.14 3.78
C SER A 110 -3.08 -9.92 4.66
N ILE A 111 -1.79 -9.83 4.36
CA ILE A 111 -0.72 -10.51 5.09
C ILE A 111 0.18 -9.44 5.70
N TYR A 112 0.25 -9.45 7.03
CA TYR A 112 1.14 -8.61 7.84
C TYR A 112 1.78 -9.45 8.94
N TYR A 113 2.72 -8.85 9.67
CA TYR A 113 3.36 -9.48 10.82
C TYR A 113 3.05 -8.70 12.08
N LYS A 114 3.00 -9.40 13.21
CA LYS A 114 3.00 -8.78 14.53
C LYS A 114 4.41 -8.88 15.11
N VAL A 115 5.08 -7.76 15.26
CA VAL A 115 6.46 -7.73 15.77
C VAL A 115 6.48 -7.36 17.24
N THR A 116 7.42 -7.94 17.97
CA THR A 116 7.69 -7.58 19.35
C THR A 116 8.89 -6.64 19.40
N ILE A 117 8.70 -5.42 19.89
CA ILE A 117 9.78 -4.44 20.09
C ILE A 117 9.94 -4.13 21.59
N ILE A 118 11.16 -3.74 21.98
CA ILE A 118 11.42 -3.15 23.29
C ILE A 118 11.70 -1.67 23.05
N ASP A 119 10.77 -0.82 23.47
CA ASP A 119 10.83 0.64 23.34
C ASP A 119 10.64 1.23 24.73
N GLU A 120 11.58 2.06 25.18
CA GLU A 120 11.57 2.68 26.53
C GLU A 120 11.41 1.66 27.68
N ASN A 121 12.11 0.53 27.61
CA ASN A 121 12.05 -0.59 28.57
C ASN A 121 10.68 -1.30 28.66
N ALA A 122 9.74 -0.99 27.78
CA ALA A 122 8.46 -1.68 27.67
C ALA A 122 8.46 -2.62 26.44
N LYS A 123 8.01 -3.86 26.65
CA LYS A 123 7.76 -4.80 25.56
C LYS A 123 6.42 -4.47 24.92
N LYS A 124 6.41 -4.19 23.61
CA LYS A 124 5.20 -3.85 22.83
C LYS A 124 5.05 -4.85 21.69
N GLU A 125 3.82 -5.26 21.42
CA GLU A 125 3.46 -6.00 20.20
C GLU A 125 2.78 -5.06 19.21
N ILE A 126 3.38 -4.88 18.03
CA ILE A 126 3.00 -3.88 17.04
C ILE A 126 2.80 -4.56 15.69
N ASP A 127 1.75 -4.18 14.97
CA ASP A 127 1.48 -4.72 13.64
C ASP A 127 2.24 -3.95 12.56
N THR A 128 2.83 -4.69 11.61
CA THR A 128 3.36 -4.11 10.36
C THR A 128 2.23 -3.69 9.43
N ASN A 129 2.53 -2.90 8.41
CA ASN A 129 1.59 -2.74 7.31
C ASN A 129 1.40 -4.09 6.57
N PRO A 130 0.29 -4.25 5.84
CA PRO A 130 -0.04 -5.46 5.10
C PRO A 130 0.76 -5.52 3.78
N TYR A 131 2.10 -5.51 3.89
CA TYR A 131 3.05 -5.45 2.78
C TYR A 131 2.95 -6.61 1.81
N PHE A 132 2.57 -7.78 2.33
CA PHE A 132 2.66 -9.06 1.64
C PHE A 132 1.30 -9.50 1.08
N SER A 133 0.37 -8.55 0.99
CA SER A 133 -1.01 -8.79 0.63
C SER A 133 -1.18 -8.92 -0.88
N ASN A 134 -2.02 -9.87 -1.29
CA ASN A 134 -2.43 -10.09 -2.67
C ASN A 134 -1.27 -10.52 -3.61
N TYR A 135 -1.00 -11.83 -3.70
CA TYR A 135 0.12 -12.42 -4.46
C TYR A 135 0.27 -11.90 -5.90
N LEU A 136 -0.83 -11.54 -6.58
CA LEU A 136 -0.80 -11.08 -7.98
C LEU A 136 -0.26 -9.65 -8.15
N PHE A 137 -0.38 -8.82 -7.11
CA PHE A 137 -0.01 -7.40 -7.19
C PHE A 137 0.93 -6.96 -6.06
N SER A 138 1.30 -7.90 -5.18
CA SER A 138 2.25 -7.63 -4.11
C SER A 138 3.65 -7.45 -4.68
N LYS A 139 4.32 -6.39 -4.23
CA LYS A 139 5.75 -6.19 -4.52
C LYS A 139 6.65 -7.10 -3.67
N PHE A 140 6.14 -7.58 -2.53
CA PHE A 140 6.90 -8.36 -1.56
C PHE A 140 6.18 -9.66 -1.24
N LEU A 141 6.88 -10.78 -1.30
CA LEU A 141 6.30 -12.07 -0.98
C LEU A 141 6.55 -12.43 0.49
N PRO A 142 5.60 -13.10 1.17
CA PRO A 142 5.80 -13.55 2.54
C PRO A 142 7.05 -14.44 2.67
N GLU A 143 7.31 -15.28 1.67
CA GLU A 143 8.43 -16.23 1.61
C GLU A 143 9.80 -15.54 1.73
N ASP A 144 9.94 -14.32 1.20
CA ASP A 144 11.18 -13.55 1.23
C ASP A 144 11.52 -12.97 2.60
N TYR A 145 10.55 -12.95 3.52
CA TYR A 145 10.58 -12.23 4.79
C TYR A 145 10.23 -13.09 6.00
N ASN A 146 9.55 -14.22 5.82
CA ASN A 146 9.15 -15.09 6.91
C ASN A 146 10.37 -15.66 7.64
N ASN A 147 10.36 -15.59 8.97
CA ASN A 147 11.46 -15.93 9.87
C ASN A 147 12.78 -15.20 9.55
N LYS A 148 12.74 -14.07 8.82
CA LYS A 148 13.91 -13.24 8.56
C LYS A 148 14.00 -12.10 9.56
N LYS A 149 15.24 -11.76 9.92
CA LYS A 149 15.53 -10.56 10.69
C LYS A 149 15.43 -9.34 9.77
N VAL A 150 14.76 -8.30 10.25
CA VAL A 150 14.61 -7.02 9.55
C VAL A 150 14.94 -5.87 10.47
N VAL A 151 15.40 -4.77 9.88
CA VAL A 151 15.46 -3.48 10.55
C VAL A 151 14.20 -2.71 10.20
N GLY A 152 13.55 -2.16 11.20
CA GLY A 152 12.38 -1.31 11.01
C GLY A 152 12.37 -0.10 11.94
N LEU A 153 11.49 0.83 11.60
CA LEU A 153 11.25 2.05 12.34
C LEU A 153 9.88 1.97 13.00
N TYR A 154 9.85 2.18 14.31
CA TYR A 154 8.63 2.25 15.09
C TYR A 154 8.18 3.71 15.22
N ASP A 155 6.96 3.96 14.75
CA ASP A 155 6.26 5.22 14.87
C ASP A 155 5.25 5.15 16.01
N LYS A 156 5.53 5.93 17.06
CA LYS A 156 4.70 6.01 18.26
C LYS A 156 3.35 6.66 18.01
N ASN A 157 3.26 7.57 17.04
CA ASN A 157 2.04 8.32 16.77
C ASN A 157 1.00 7.46 16.05
N GLU A 158 1.43 6.72 15.03
CA GLU A 158 0.56 5.78 14.31
C GLU A 158 0.51 4.38 14.95
N ASN A 159 1.30 4.15 16.00
CA ASN A 159 1.52 2.86 16.64
C ASN A 159 1.80 1.75 15.60
N LYS A 160 2.78 2.03 14.72
CA LYS A 160 3.05 1.20 13.54
C LYS A 160 4.53 0.89 13.41
N PHE A 161 4.83 -0.33 12.97
CA PHE A 161 6.20 -0.74 12.66
C PHE A 161 6.41 -0.78 11.14
N TYR A 162 7.29 0.08 10.65
CA TYR A 162 7.65 0.17 9.23
C TYR A 162 8.89 -0.66 8.94
N ILE A 163 8.79 -1.62 8.02
CA ILE A 163 9.96 -2.39 7.59
C ILE A 163 10.82 -1.51 6.68
N ILE A 164 12.10 -1.38 7.01
CA ILE A 164 13.07 -0.64 6.19
C ILE A 164 13.81 -1.60 5.27
N LYS A 165 14.57 -2.54 5.83
CA LYS A 165 15.40 -3.48 5.07
C LYS A 165 15.56 -4.82 5.80
N LYS A 166 15.91 -5.86 5.06
CA LYS A 166 16.34 -7.15 5.63
C LYS A 166 17.75 -7.02 6.21
N VAL A 167 18.02 -7.77 7.27
CA VAL A 167 19.38 -8.00 7.77
C VAL A 167 19.86 -9.28 7.08
N ASN A 168 20.97 -9.19 6.34
CA ASN A 168 21.60 -10.35 5.70
C ASN A 168 22.17 -11.31 6.73
#